data_AF-A0A3M0G0Q5-F1
#
_entry.id   AF-A0A3M0G0Q5-F1
#
_cell.length_a   1.000
_cell.length_b   1.000
_cell.length_c   1.000
_cell.angle_alpha   90.00
_cell.angle_beta   90.00
_cell.angle_gamma   90.00
#
_symmetry.space_group_name_H-M   'P 1'
#
loop_
_entity.id
_entity.type
_entity.pdbx_description
1 polymer ?
#
loop_
_entity_poly.entity_id
_entity_poly.type
_entity_poly.pdbx_seq_one_letter_code
_entity_poly.pdbx_strand_id
1 'polypeptide(L)'
;MSERVHTDEHEVITLRLGEQGIESVAFGNTWRSFYPGAVELSRALTALIVEGLPPATDEQAETLEDFGPMVGPMPDQQWNGFWNEFSLWREKSKRLRARVSAGESVAPAPLDEVIDPRERIFVGYTGGRFTTLAFQPDWVERAGIQELSDVASEFLRTIDLVSPRPVAPEIAEINEHRRNALRFLR
;
A
#
# COMPACT_ATOMS: atom_id res chain seq x y z
N MET A 1 0.07 -27.19 11.70
CA MET A 1 -0.41 -26.20 10.71
C MET A 1 0.72 -25.22 10.47
N SER A 2 1.00 -24.90 9.22
CA SER A 2 2.36 -24.61 8.75
C SER A 2 2.66 -23.12 8.69
N GLU A 3 3.65 -22.68 9.48
CA GLU A 3 4.40 -21.44 9.28
C GLU A 3 4.81 -21.31 7.80
N ARG A 4 4.51 -20.17 7.17
CA ARG A 4 4.90 -19.92 5.78
C ARG A 4 6.10 -18.99 5.77
N VAL A 5 7.21 -19.52 5.27
CA VAL A 5 8.44 -18.76 5.08
C VAL A 5 8.50 -18.37 3.61
N HIS A 6 8.53 -17.07 3.36
CA HIS A 6 8.75 -16.48 2.04
C HIS A 6 10.13 -15.85 2.03
N THR A 7 10.87 -16.11 0.97
CA THR A 7 12.20 -15.53 0.77
C THR A 7 12.22 -14.86 -0.58
N ASP A 8 12.87 -13.71 -0.66
CA ASP A 8 13.09 -13.02 -1.94
C ASP A 8 14.00 -13.85 -2.88
N GLU A 9 14.06 -13.43 -4.14
CA GLU A 9 14.83 -14.11 -5.19
C GLU A 9 16.34 -14.18 -4.94
N HIS A 10 16.89 -13.33 -4.07
CA HIS A 10 18.31 -13.30 -3.72
C HIS A 10 18.62 -13.94 -2.37
N GLU A 11 17.61 -14.49 -1.68
CA GLU A 11 17.75 -15.11 -0.36
C GLU A 11 18.32 -14.19 0.72
N VAL A 12 18.08 -12.88 0.61
CA VAL A 12 18.57 -11.85 1.55
C VAL A 12 17.46 -11.15 2.34
N ILE A 13 16.19 -11.45 2.07
CA ILE A 13 15.03 -11.02 2.83
C ILE A 13 14.17 -12.25 3.11
N THR A 14 13.97 -12.57 4.39
CA THR A 14 13.09 -13.65 4.82
C THR A 14 11.90 -13.07 5.57
N LEU A 15 10.71 -13.33 5.06
CA LEU A 15 9.43 -13.01 5.68
C LEU A 15 8.82 -14.28 6.27
N ARG A 16 8.44 -14.23 7.54
CA ARG A 16 7.67 -15.29 8.19
C ARG A 16 6.24 -14.82 8.41
N LEU A 17 5.28 -15.56 7.87
CA LEU A 17 3.86 -15.32 8.01
C LEU A 17 3.27 -16.36 8.95
N GLY A 18 2.65 -15.86 10.02
CA GLY A 18 1.82 -16.61 10.94
C GLY A 18 0.36 -16.58 10.52
N GLU A 19 -0.51 -17.14 11.37
CA GLU A 19 -1.96 -17.15 11.11
C GLU A 19 -2.60 -15.76 11.16
N GLN A 20 -1.99 -14.83 11.92
CA GLN A 20 -2.54 -13.50 12.19
C GLN A 20 -1.84 -12.37 11.42
N GLY A 21 -0.79 -12.67 10.63
CA GLY A 21 -0.04 -11.65 9.89
C GLY A 21 1.47 -11.92 9.86
N ILE A 22 2.26 -10.84 9.77
CA ILE A 22 3.72 -10.92 9.74
C ILE A 22 4.24 -11.25 11.13
N GLU A 23 4.98 -12.36 11.24
CA GLU A 23 5.66 -12.74 12.47
C GLU A 23 7.11 -12.27 12.51
N SER A 24 7.81 -12.14 11.39
CA SER A 24 9.15 -11.54 11.39
C SER A 24 9.60 -11.20 9.98
N VAL A 25 10.47 -10.20 9.90
CA VAL A 25 11.27 -9.87 8.72
C VAL A 25 12.75 -9.92 9.12
N ALA A 26 13.53 -10.73 8.42
CA ALA A 26 14.97 -10.81 8.61
C ALA A 26 15.69 -10.42 7.32
N PHE A 27 16.71 -9.57 7.45
CA PHE A 27 17.59 -9.20 6.34
C PHE A 27 18.92 -9.95 6.48
N GLY A 28 19.50 -10.40 5.36
CA GLY A 28 20.78 -11.10 5.28
C GLY A 28 21.96 -10.14 5.06
N ASN A 29 23.17 -10.51 5.51
CA ASN A 29 24.33 -9.60 5.54
C ASN A 29 24.70 -8.95 4.19
N THR A 30 24.29 -9.56 3.08
CA THR A 30 24.56 -9.11 1.72
C THR A 30 23.41 -8.33 1.10
N TRP A 31 22.35 -7.98 1.85
CA TRP A 31 21.16 -7.32 1.30
C TRP A 31 21.49 -6.06 0.50
N ARG A 32 22.47 -5.25 0.96
CA ARG A 32 22.91 -4.02 0.26
C ARG A 32 23.53 -4.28 -1.11
N SER A 33 24.09 -5.47 -1.35
CA SER A 33 24.67 -5.82 -2.65
C SER A 33 23.59 -6.01 -3.72
N PHE A 34 22.37 -6.36 -3.31
CA PHE A 34 21.24 -6.62 -4.20
C PHE A 34 20.22 -5.48 -4.19
N TYR A 35 20.04 -4.84 -3.04
CA TYR A 35 19.12 -3.72 -2.82
C TYR A 35 19.89 -2.53 -2.22
N PRO A 36 20.63 -1.76 -3.04
CA PRO A 36 21.60 -0.78 -2.56
C PRO A 36 20.98 0.48 -1.94
N GLY A 37 19.66 0.63 -2.02
CA GLY A 37 18.94 1.80 -1.52
C GLY A 37 17.59 1.46 -0.92
N ALA A 38 17.01 2.43 -0.23
CA ALA A 38 15.70 2.30 0.39
C ALA A 38 14.60 2.01 -0.62
N VAL A 39 14.68 2.54 -1.85
CA VAL A 39 13.66 2.31 -2.89
C VAL A 39 13.64 0.85 -3.33
N GLU A 40 14.79 0.28 -3.65
CA GLU A 40 14.93 -1.11 -4.08
C GLU A 40 14.53 -2.07 -2.96
N LEU A 41 14.99 -1.80 -1.74
CA LEU A 41 14.65 -2.59 -0.55
C LEU A 41 13.15 -2.55 -0.25
N SER A 42 12.54 -1.37 -0.36
CA SER A 42 11.09 -1.16 -0.19
C SER A 42 10.28 -1.96 -1.21
N ARG A 43 10.69 -1.94 -2.48
CA ARG A 43 10.05 -2.72 -3.55
C ARG A 43 10.17 -4.22 -3.30
N ALA A 44 11.36 -4.69 -2.94
CA ALA A 44 11.61 -6.11 -2.67
C ALA A 44 10.75 -6.63 -1.52
N LEU A 45 10.74 -5.93 -0.38
CA LEU A 45 9.91 -6.33 0.76
C LEU A 45 8.41 -6.17 0.46
N THR A 46 8.01 -5.13 -0.25
CA THR A 46 6.61 -4.96 -0.69
C THR A 46 6.16 -6.16 -1.52
N ALA A 47 6.94 -6.54 -2.54
CA ALA A 47 6.61 -7.67 -3.41
C ALA A 47 6.50 -8.98 -2.61
N LEU A 48 7.45 -9.21 -1.70
CA LEU A 48 7.47 -10.39 -0.83
C LEU A 48 6.24 -10.47 0.09
N ILE A 49 5.84 -9.33 0.68
CA ILE A 49 4.63 -9.26 1.50
C ILE A 49 3.39 -9.53 0.63
N VAL A 50 3.27 -8.88 -0.53
CA VAL A 50 2.13 -9.04 -1.45
C VAL A 50 1.97 -10.49 -1.93
N GLU A 51 3.08 -11.16 -2.25
CA GLU A 51 3.10 -12.57 -2.63
C GLU A 51 2.57 -13.49 -1.51
N GLY A 52 2.89 -13.15 -0.26
CA GLY A 52 2.43 -13.89 0.91
C GLY A 52 0.96 -13.64 1.29
N LEU A 53 0.30 -12.65 0.69
CA LEU A 53 -1.10 -12.35 1.00
C LEU A 53 -2.05 -13.37 0.36
N PRO A 54 -3.19 -13.69 1.01
CA PRO A 54 -4.26 -14.45 0.36
C PRO A 54 -4.76 -13.70 -0.89
N PRO A 55 -5.24 -14.39 -1.94
CA PRO A 55 -5.73 -13.72 -3.15
C PRO A 55 -6.77 -12.66 -2.80
N ALA A 56 -6.74 -11.54 -3.51
CA ALA A 56 -7.73 -10.49 -3.36
C ALA A 56 -9.12 -11.04 -3.68
N THR A 57 -10.14 -10.63 -2.92
CA THR A 57 -11.53 -10.83 -3.33
C THR A 57 -11.82 -10.03 -4.59
N ASP A 58 -12.84 -10.40 -5.37
CA ASP A 58 -13.22 -9.67 -6.59
C ASP A 58 -13.41 -8.16 -6.33
N GLU A 59 -14.03 -7.81 -5.19
CA GLU A 59 -14.23 -6.42 -4.73
C GLU A 59 -12.92 -5.68 -4.44
N GLN A 60 -11.91 -6.39 -3.91
CA GLN A 60 -10.58 -5.82 -3.66
C GLN A 60 -9.75 -5.75 -4.95
N ALA A 61 -9.85 -6.75 -5.84
CA ALA A 61 -9.13 -6.81 -7.11
C ALA A 61 -9.50 -5.61 -8.01
N GLU A 62 -10.79 -5.26 -8.08
CA GLU A 62 -11.27 -4.07 -8.79
C GLU A 62 -10.65 -2.76 -8.30
N THR A 63 -10.16 -2.71 -7.06
CA THR A 63 -9.51 -1.52 -6.48
C THR A 63 -7.98 -1.52 -6.71
N LEU A 64 -7.36 -2.69 -6.89
CA LEU A 64 -5.90 -2.87 -7.03
C LEU A 64 -5.39 -2.67 -8.48
N GLU A 65 -6.20 -2.97 -9.49
CA GLU A 65 -5.81 -2.94 -10.92
C GLU A 65 -5.53 -1.54 -11.51
N ASP A 66 -5.66 -0.47 -10.71
CA ASP A 66 -5.88 0.89 -11.23
C ASP A 66 -4.63 1.80 -11.32
N PHE A 67 -3.42 1.23 -11.43
CA PHE A 67 -2.15 1.99 -11.47
C PHE A 67 -1.21 1.61 -12.64
N GLY A 68 -1.74 1.47 -13.85
CA GLY A 68 -0.92 1.41 -15.07
C GLY A 68 -0.44 2.80 -15.53
N PRO A 69 0.69 2.91 -16.26
CA PRO A 69 1.16 4.20 -16.79
C PRO A 69 0.19 4.76 -17.83
N MET A 70 -0.08 6.07 -17.76
CA MET A 70 -0.88 6.81 -18.75
C MET A 70 -0.15 6.84 -20.10
N VAL A 71 -0.78 6.39 -21.20
CA VAL A 71 -0.16 6.45 -22.53
C VAL A 71 -1.16 6.91 -23.59
N GLY A 72 -0.87 8.05 -24.23
CA GLY A 72 -1.39 8.42 -25.56
C GLY A 72 -2.29 9.66 -25.62
N PRO A 73 -2.37 10.34 -26.79
CA PRO A 73 -3.29 11.45 -27.02
C PRO A 73 -4.75 10.96 -27.05
N MET A 74 -5.60 11.56 -26.23
CA MET A 74 -7.00 11.18 -26.02
C MET A 74 -7.96 11.95 -26.97
N PRO A 75 -8.94 11.29 -27.60
CA PRO A 75 -10.03 11.95 -28.33
C PRO A 75 -10.87 12.90 -27.44
N ASP A 76 -11.33 14.03 -27.99
CA ASP A 76 -12.03 15.10 -27.24
C ASP A 76 -13.25 14.64 -26.42
N GLN A 77 -13.99 13.64 -26.88
CA GLN A 77 -15.14 13.09 -26.16
C GLN A 77 -14.71 12.29 -24.92
N GLN A 78 -13.62 11.54 -25.02
CA GLN A 78 -13.04 10.81 -23.89
C GLN A 78 -12.39 11.78 -22.90
N TRP A 79 -11.80 12.87 -23.41
CA TRP A 79 -11.23 13.93 -22.59
C TRP A 79 -12.27 14.62 -21.70
N ASN A 80 -13.43 14.96 -22.26
CA ASN A 80 -14.51 15.56 -21.48
C ASN A 80 -15.10 14.60 -20.44
N GLY A 81 -15.22 13.31 -20.78
CA GLY A 81 -15.64 12.26 -19.84
C GLY A 81 -14.67 12.10 -18.67
N PHE A 82 -13.36 12.06 -18.98
CA PHE A 82 -12.29 12.02 -17.98
C PHE A 82 -12.40 13.19 -17.00
N TRP A 83 -12.45 14.42 -17.51
CA TRP A 83 -12.46 15.61 -16.66
C TRP A 83 -13.71 15.75 -15.80
N ASN A 84 -14.86 15.26 -16.26
CA ASN A 84 -16.08 15.23 -15.47
C ASN A 84 -15.94 14.29 -14.27
N GLU A 85 -15.54 13.05 -14.49
CA GLU A 85 -15.36 12.05 -13.42
C GLU A 85 -14.21 12.45 -12.48
N PHE A 86 -13.11 12.98 -13.02
CA PHE A 86 -11.98 13.48 -12.24
C PHE A 86 -12.36 14.67 -11.34
N SER A 87 -13.20 15.58 -11.85
CA SER A 87 -13.69 16.73 -11.07
C SER A 87 -14.61 16.29 -9.94
N LEU A 88 -15.51 15.34 -10.20
CA LEU A 88 -16.40 14.75 -9.20
C LEU A 88 -15.62 14.01 -8.11
N TRP A 89 -14.62 13.23 -8.50
CA TRP A 89 -13.69 12.58 -7.58
C TRP A 89 -12.97 13.60 -6.70
N ARG A 90 -12.38 14.65 -7.29
CA ARG A 90 -11.68 15.72 -6.54
C ARG A 90 -12.59 16.44 -5.56
N GLU A 91 -13.80 16.77 -5.98
CA GLU A 91 -14.76 17.51 -5.18
C GLU A 91 -15.21 16.69 -3.96
N LYS A 92 -15.64 15.43 -4.17
CA LYS A 92 -16.08 14.55 -3.09
C LYS A 92 -14.93 14.22 -2.13
N SER A 93 -13.71 13.98 -2.64
CA SER A 93 -12.51 13.79 -1.81
C SER A 93 -12.14 15.03 -0.98
N LYS A 94 -12.37 16.24 -1.51
CA LYS A 94 -12.13 17.49 -0.76
C LYS A 94 -13.17 17.67 0.35
N ARG A 95 -14.44 17.36 0.07
CA ARG A 95 -15.53 17.44 1.06
C ARG A 95 -15.34 16.44 2.20
N LEU A 96 -14.95 15.21 1.88
CA LEU A 96 -14.62 14.19 2.88
C LEU A 96 -13.48 14.65 3.80
N ARG A 97 -12.38 15.16 3.23
CA ARG A 97 -11.27 15.72 4.01
C ARG A 97 -11.70 16.87 4.92
N ALA A 98 -12.53 17.78 4.43
CA ALA A 98 -13.03 18.90 5.24
C ALA A 98 -13.89 18.44 6.43
N ARG A 99 -14.74 17.42 6.24
CA ARG A 99 -15.58 16.83 7.29
C ARG A 99 -14.76 16.09 8.34
N VAL A 100 -13.76 15.32 7.90
CA VAL A 100 -12.79 14.67 8.80
C VAL A 100 -12.00 15.70 9.61
N SER A 101 -11.50 16.77 8.97
CA SER A 101 -10.81 17.86 9.68
C SER A 101 -11.71 18.63 10.65
N ALA A 102 -13.03 18.63 10.42
CA ALA A 102 -14.02 19.20 11.34
C ALA A 102 -14.40 18.26 12.50
N GLY A 103 -13.78 17.08 12.60
CA GLY A 103 -14.03 16.10 13.66
C GLY A 103 -15.31 15.29 13.50
N GLU A 104 -15.92 15.31 12.31
CA GLU A 104 -17.10 14.48 12.03
C GLU A 104 -16.68 13.00 11.99
N SER A 105 -17.35 12.17 12.78
CA SER A 105 -17.13 10.72 12.82
C SER A 105 -17.77 10.05 11.59
N VAL A 106 -17.29 10.41 10.40
CA VAL A 106 -17.43 9.58 9.21
C VAL A 106 -16.71 8.27 9.54
N ALA A 107 -17.39 7.12 9.41
CA ALA A 107 -16.83 5.80 9.71
C ALA A 107 -15.37 5.77 9.25
N PRO A 108 -14.42 5.45 10.15
CA PRO A 108 -13.04 5.88 10.03
C PRO A 108 -12.58 5.55 8.63
N ALA A 109 -12.36 6.60 7.83
CA ALA A 109 -11.69 6.46 6.56
C ALA A 109 -10.44 5.64 6.89
N PRO A 110 -10.20 4.48 6.23
CA PRO A 110 -8.97 3.77 6.46
C PRO A 110 -7.86 4.77 6.22
N LEU A 111 -6.93 4.90 7.17
CA LEU A 111 -5.73 5.64 6.87
C LEU A 111 -5.12 4.91 5.68
N ASP A 112 -5.00 5.59 4.54
CA ASP A 112 -4.34 5.07 3.34
C ASP A 112 -2.88 4.71 3.64
N GLU A 113 -2.39 5.14 4.81
CA GLU A 113 -1.03 4.98 5.29
C GLU A 113 -0.95 4.72 6.80
N VAL A 114 -0.01 3.87 7.19
CA VAL A 114 0.44 3.69 8.58
C VAL A 114 1.94 3.96 8.60
N ILE A 115 2.37 4.83 9.52
CA ILE A 115 3.77 5.26 9.63
C ILE A 115 4.29 4.86 11.01
N ASP A 116 5.50 4.30 11.04
CA ASP A 116 6.25 4.03 12.27
C ASP A 116 6.40 5.35 13.09
N PRO A 117 6.33 5.33 14.44
CA PRO A 117 6.42 6.54 15.26
C PRO A 117 7.69 7.39 15.07
N ARG A 118 8.74 6.84 14.46
CA ARG A 118 9.98 7.55 14.13
C ARG A 118 10.11 7.85 12.63
N GLU A 119 9.04 7.70 11.87
CA GLU A 119 8.96 7.99 10.43
C GLU A 119 9.97 7.20 9.57
N ARG A 120 10.38 6.00 10.03
CA ARG A 120 11.36 5.15 9.35
C ARG A 120 10.73 4.22 8.33
N ILE A 121 9.49 3.81 8.58
CA ILE A 121 8.73 2.88 7.74
C ILE A 121 7.34 3.45 7.52
N PHE A 122 6.92 3.42 6.27
CA PHE A 122 5.59 3.77 5.80
C PHE A 122 4.96 2.52 5.19
N VAL A 123 3.67 2.28 5.42
CA VAL A 123 2.90 1.22 4.79
C VAL A 123 1.62 1.82 4.22
N GLY A 124 1.36 1.55 2.94
CA GLY A 124 0.18 2.01 2.24
C GLY A 124 -0.86 0.90 2.03
N TYR A 125 -2.12 1.31 2.04
CA TYR A 125 -3.28 0.45 1.83
C TYR A 125 -4.13 0.93 0.66
N THR A 126 -4.70 -0.02 -0.08
CA THR A 126 -5.72 0.25 -1.10
C THR A 126 -6.88 -0.72 -0.87
N GLY A 127 -8.10 -0.20 -0.70
CA GLY A 127 -9.28 -1.05 -0.49
C GLY A 127 -9.19 -1.95 0.76
N GLY A 128 -8.52 -1.46 1.81
CA GLY A 128 -8.30 -2.22 3.05
C GLY A 128 -7.24 -3.31 2.98
N ARG A 129 -6.42 -3.33 1.91
CA ARG A 129 -5.36 -4.31 1.71
C ARG A 129 -4.01 -3.63 1.56
N PHE A 130 -2.98 -4.22 2.18
CA PHE A 130 -1.60 -3.80 2.00
C PHE A 130 -1.22 -3.74 0.52
N THR A 131 -0.63 -2.63 0.08
CA THR A 131 -0.16 -2.45 -1.29
C THR A 131 1.27 -2.00 -1.40
N THR A 132 1.78 -1.26 -0.42
CA THR A 132 3.14 -0.74 -0.48
C THR A 132 3.76 -0.61 0.90
N LEU A 133 5.08 -0.74 0.95
CA LEU A 133 5.91 -0.33 2.06
C LEU A 133 7.01 0.56 1.51
N ALA A 134 7.37 1.61 2.25
CA ALA A 134 8.52 2.45 1.97
C ALA A 134 9.37 2.65 3.21
N PHE A 135 10.68 2.54 3.05
CA PHE A 135 11.66 2.88 4.06
C PHE A 135 12.19 4.31 3.89
N GLN A 136 12.47 4.98 5.01
CA GLN A 136 13.11 6.30 4.99
C GLN A 136 14.58 6.16 4.55
N PRO A 137 15.01 6.88 3.49
CA PRO A 137 16.34 6.69 2.90
C PRO A 137 17.51 6.88 3.87
N ASP A 138 17.55 7.99 4.62
CA ASP A 138 18.68 8.30 5.51
C ASP A 138 18.85 7.26 6.63
N TRP A 139 17.75 6.69 7.09
CA TRP A 139 17.73 5.64 8.09
C TRP A 139 18.28 4.35 7.51
N VAL A 140 17.82 3.92 6.34
CA VAL A 140 18.33 2.71 5.67
C VAL A 140 19.83 2.80 5.40
N GLU A 141 20.33 3.97 5.00
CA GLU A 141 21.76 4.19 4.76
C GLU A 141 22.60 3.94 6.01
N ARG A 142 22.08 4.28 7.19
CA ARG A 142 22.80 4.22 8.48
C ARG A 142 22.50 2.96 9.29
N ALA A 143 21.34 2.34 9.07
CA ALA A 143 20.87 1.20 9.83
C ALA A 143 21.78 -0.01 9.59
N GLY A 144 22.16 -0.64 10.70
CA GLY A 144 22.75 -1.97 10.68
C GLY A 144 21.68 -3.02 10.37
N ILE A 145 22.11 -4.19 9.91
CA ILE A 145 21.22 -5.32 9.59
C ILE A 145 20.28 -5.74 10.73
N GLN A 146 20.80 -5.78 11.95
CA GLN A 146 20.03 -6.15 13.13
C GLN A 146 18.93 -5.12 13.39
N GLU A 147 19.28 -3.84 13.39
CA GLU A 147 18.33 -2.75 13.56
C GLU A 147 17.24 -2.77 12.47
N LEU A 148 17.62 -2.97 11.22
CA LEU A 148 16.68 -3.05 10.09
C LEU A 148 15.68 -4.20 10.30
N SER A 149 16.17 -5.38 10.70
CA SER A 149 15.35 -6.59 10.94
C SER A 149 14.42 -6.41 12.14
N ASP A 150 14.94 -5.87 13.23
CA ASP A 150 14.19 -5.67 14.47
C ASP A 150 13.08 -4.64 14.28
N VAL A 151 13.40 -3.49 13.69
CA VAL A 151 12.43 -2.40 13.47
C VAL A 151 11.36 -2.82 12.46
N ALA A 152 11.75 -3.46 11.35
CA ALA A 152 10.78 -3.95 10.38
C ALA A 152 9.87 -5.02 11.00
N SER A 153 10.43 -5.98 11.74
CA SER A 153 9.65 -7.02 12.42
C SER A 153 8.70 -6.43 13.46
N GLU A 154 9.19 -5.54 14.31
CA GLU A 154 8.40 -4.90 15.37
C GLU A 154 7.23 -4.13 14.77
N PHE A 155 7.50 -3.26 13.79
CA PHE A 155 6.46 -2.47 13.15
C PHE A 155 5.46 -3.34 12.39
N LEU A 156 5.94 -4.28 11.57
CA LEU A 156 5.06 -5.07 10.71
C LEU A 156 4.23 -6.12 11.46
N ARG A 157 4.61 -6.50 12.68
CA ARG A 157 3.75 -7.30 13.57
C ARG A 157 2.53 -6.53 14.07
N THR A 158 2.59 -5.21 14.11
CA THR A 158 1.49 -4.38 14.61
C THR A 158 0.44 -4.07 13.55
N ILE A 159 0.68 -4.45 12.30
CA ILE A 159 -0.21 -4.13 11.18
C ILE A 159 -1.03 -5.34 10.74
N ASP A 160 -2.30 -5.09 10.44
CA ASP A 160 -3.15 -6.05 9.72
C ASP A 160 -2.87 -5.90 8.21
N LEU A 161 -2.41 -6.95 7.54
CA LEU A 161 -2.12 -6.91 6.09
C LEU A 161 -3.41 -6.86 5.24
N VAL A 162 -4.48 -7.46 5.75
CA VAL A 162 -5.82 -7.41 5.17
C VAL A 162 -6.73 -6.95 6.29
N SER A 163 -7.21 -5.72 6.21
CA SER A 163 -8.15 -5.16 7.16
C SER A 163 -9.58 -5.36 6.64
N PRO A 164 -10.39 -6.26 7.22
CA PRO A 164 -11.79 -6.43 6.87
C PRO A 164 -12.59 -5.27 7.47
N ARG A 165 -12.57 -4.10 6.83
CA ARG A 165 -13.35 -2.95 7.31
C ARG A 165 -14.23 -2.43 6.17
N PRO A 166 -15.51 -2.18 6.45
CA PRO A 166 -16.46 -1.78 5.43
C PRO A 166 -16.01 -0.45 4.81
N VAL A 167 -15.92 -0.43 3.49
CA VAL A 167 -15.82 0.81 2.74
C VAL A 167 -17.13 1.56 2.99
N ALA A 168 -17.06 2.72 3.65
CA ALA A 168 -18.24 3.55 3.83
C ALA A 168 -18.86 3.84 2.44
N PRO A 169 -20.20 3.81 2.27
CA PRO A 169 -20.83 4.01 0.96
C PRO A 169 -20.35 5.25 0.20
N GLU A 170 -20.02 6.32 0.95
CA GLU A 170 -19.45 7.56 0.40
C GLU A 170 -18.03 7.38 -0.17
N ILE A 171 -17.22 6.49 0.42
CA ILE A 171 -15.89 6.12 -0.09
C ILE A 171 -16.02 5.22 -1.33
N ALA A 172 -17.01 4.32 -1.35
CA ALA A 172 -17.30 3.50 -2.53
C ALA A 172 -17.69 4.38 -3.73
N GLU A 173 -18.50 5.42 -3.51
CA GLU A 173 -18.87 6.40 -4.54
C GLU A 173 -17.67 7.27 -4.99
N ILE A 174 -16.81 7.71 -4.06
CA ILE A 174 -15.56 8.41 -4.40
C ILE A 174 -14.65 7.54 -5.28
N ASN A 175 -14.53 6.25 -4.92
CA ASN A 175 -13.74 5.28 -5.66
C ASN A 175 -14.37 4.95 -7.02
N GLU A 176 -15.70 4.96 -7.14
CA GLU A 176 -16.38 4.80 -8.42
C GLU A 176 -16.07 5.94 -9.40
N HIS A 177 -16.16 7.19 -8.96
CA HIS A 177 -15.76 8.32 -9.81
C HIS A 177 -14.28 8.28 -10.20
N ARG A 178 -13.41 7.84 -9.28
CA ARG A 178 -11.99 7.61 -9.57
C ARG A 178 -11.84 6.56 -10.67
N ARG A 179 -12.48 5.39 -10.53
CA ARG A 179 -12.45 4.30 -11.52
C ARG A 179 -13.00 4.74 -12.87
N ASN A 180 -14.10 5.48 -12.88
CA ASN A 180 -14.72 5.99 -14.11
C ASN A 180 -13.82 7.00 -14.83
N ALA A 181 -13.14 7.89 -14.09
CA ALA A 181 -12.15 8.79 -14.68
C ALA A 181 -11.02 7.98 -15.33
N LEU A 182 -10.45 7.02 -14.60
CA LEU A 182 -9.31 6.23 -15.06
C LEU A 182 -9.64 5.34 -16.27
N ARG A 183 -10.90 4.91 -16.46
CA ARG A 183 -11.34 4.20 -17.68
C ARG A 183 -11.13 4.98 -18.96
N PHE A 184 -11.18 6.31 -18.92
CA PHE A 184 -10.92 7.13 -20.10
C PHE A 184 -9.44 7.17 -20.48
N LEU A 185 -8.54 6.85 -19.53
CA LEU A 185 -7.09 6.87 -19.73
C LEU A 185 -6.52 5.53 -20.26
N ARG A 186 -7.37 4.52 -20.49
CA ARG A 186 -7.03 3.20 -21.07
C ARG A 186 -7.33 3.17 -22.55
#